data_AF-A0A179BCP5-F1
#
_entry.id   AF-A0A179BCP5-F1
#
_cell.length_a   1.000
_cell.length_b   1.000
_cell.length_c   1.000
_cell.angle_alpha   90.00
_cell.angle_beta   90.00
_cell.angle_gamma   90.00
#
_symmetry.space_group_name_H-M   'P 1'
#
loop_
_entity.id
_entity.type
_entity.pdbx_description
1 polymer ?
#
loop_
_entity_poly.entity_id
_entity_poly.type
_entity_poly.pdbx_seq_one_letter_code
_entity_poly.pdbx_strand_id
1 'polypeptide(L)'
;MPKIIDELVYFLERQADGKYQIEGEHLFADLGNTVPGFGDRITLTIHDVGISIMEVVGRHFVRHYDEASDSEWIAWFIIVQVVDLPEADDLFDVVNENYRQYIKGWPPPNHTKTPPRKAANKQPTI
;
A
#
# COMPACT_ATOMS: atom_id res chain seq x y z
N MET A 1 -32.07 18.54 0.47
CA MET A 1 -31.39 17.26 0.21
C MET A 1 -29.88 17.46 0.22
N PRO A 2 -29.16 16.96 1.24
CA PRO A 2 -27.71 16.88 1.19
C PRO A 2 -27.29 15.76 0.23
N LYS A 3 -26.47 16.10 -0.75
CA LYS A 3 -25.78 15.13 -1.58
C LYS A 3 -24.40 14.90 -0.97
N ILE A 4 -24.14 13.68 -0.50
CA ILE A 4 -22.85 13.29 0.05
C ILE A 4 -22.03 12.73 -1.12
N ILE A 5 -21.06 13.49 -1.57
CA ILE A 5 -20.05 13.00 -2.50
C ILE A 5 -18.93 12.45 -1.64
N ASP A 6 -18.70 11.15 -1.73
CA ASP A 6 -17.56 10.57 -1.05
C ASP A 6 -16.29 11.03 -1.77
N GLU A 7 -15.36 11.59 -1.00
CA GLU A 7 -14.04 11.98 -1.50
C GLU A 7 -13.09 10.77 -1.50
N LEU A 8 -13.54 9.62 -1.00
CA LEU A 8 -12.79 8.38 -1.00
C LEU A 8 -13.05 7.54 -2.26
N VAL A 9 -12.01 6.82 -2.65
CA VAL A 9 -12.06 5.75 -3.65
C VAL A 9 -11.73 4.45 -2.94
N TYR A 10 -12.64 3.49 -3.04
CA TYR A 10 -12.53 2.20 -2.35
C TYR A 10 -11.90 1.15 -3.24
N PHE A 11 -10.90 0.45 -2.72
CA PHE A 11 -10.21 -0.62 -3.43
C PHE A 11 -10.74 -1.95 -2.92
N LEU A 12 -11.24 -2.77 -3.83
CA LEU A 12 -11.87 -4.04 -3.55
C LEU A 12 -11.08 -5.18 -4.20
N GLU A 13 -10.75 -6.21 -3.44
CA GLU A 13 -10.27 -7.47 -4.00
C GLU A 13 -11.38 -8.52 -4.01
N ARG A 14 -11.47 -9.28 -5.10
CA ARG A 14 -12.39 -10.41 -5.20
C ARG A 14 -11.74 -11.66 -4.59
N GLN A 15 -12.34 -12.15 -3.51
CA GLN A 15 -11.87 -13.30 -2.75
C GLN A 15 -12.21 -14.62 -3.45
N ALA A 16 -11.57 -15.70 -3.03
CA ALA A 16 -11.77 -17.05 -3.59
C ALA A 16 -13.22 -17.56 -3.43
N ASP A 17 -13.95 -17.07 -2.44
CA ASP A 17 -15.38 -17.38 -2.24
C ASP A 17 -16.33 -16.58 -3.15
N GLY A 18 -15.75 -15.73 -4.01
CA GLY A 18 -16.44 -14.91 -4.99
C GLY A 18 -16.95 -13.56 -4.46
N LYS A 19 -16.76 -13.24 -3.17
CA LYS A 19 -17.15 -11.98 -2.56
C LYS A 19 -16.08 -10.91 -2.71
N TYR A 20 -16.45 -9.66 -2.48
CA TYR A 20 -15.52 -8.53 -2.43
C TYR A 20 -15.15 -8.21 -0.99
N GLN A 21 -13.87 -7.87 -0.77
CA GLN A 21 -13.34 -7.34 0.47
C GLN A 21 -12.70 -5.98 0.20
N ILE A 22 -12.85 -5.03 1.12
CA ILE A 22 -12.14 -3.75 1.06
C ILE A 22 -10.68 -3.99 1.44
N GLU A 23 -9.79 -3.73 0.50
CA GLU A 23 -8.33 -3.76 0.70
C GLU A 23 -7.82 -2.42 1.24
N GLY A 24 -8.46 -1.33 0.82
CA GLY A 24 -8.09 0.01 1.26
C GLY A 24 -9.04 1.09 0.77
N GLU A 25 -8.80 2.30 1.28
CA GLU A 25 -9.46 3.52 0.87
C GLU A 25 -8.41 4.61 0.66
N HIS A 26 -8.59 5.41 -0.38
CA HIS A 26 -7.69 6.50 -0.73
C HIS A 26 -8.50 7.76 -1.01
N LEU A 27 -7.98 8.93 -0.64
CA LEU A 27 -8.60 10.18 -1.08
C LEU A 27 -8.46 10.28 -2.59
N PHE A 28 -9.50 10.78 -3.25
CA PHE A 28 -9.50 11.03 -4.68
C PHE A 28 -8.38 12.01 -5.08
N ALA A 29 -8.03 12.94 -4.19
CA ALA A 29 -6.91 13.85 -4.36
C ALA A 29 -5.55 13.13 -4.40
N ASP A 30 -5.37 12.05 -3.64
CA ASP A 30 -4.13 11.26 -3.61
C ASP A 30 -3.91 10.53 -4.94
N LEU A 31 -4.99 10.29 -5.69
CA LEU A 31 -4.97 9.70 -7.03
C LEU A 31 -4.80 10.76 -8.14
N GLY A 32 -4.38 11.98 -7.79
CA GLY A 32 -4.24 13.09 -8.75
C GLY A 32 -5.59 13.54 -9.32
N ASN A 33 -6.68 13.37 -8.57
CA ASN A 33 -8.06 13.62 -9.01
C ASN A 33 -8.44 12.82 -10.27
N THR A 34 -7.84 11.63 -10.43
CA THR A 34 -8.14 10.72 -11.53
C THR A 34 -8.48 9.34 -10.98
N VAL A 35 -9.56 8.74 -11.47
CA VAL A 35 -9.94 7.38 -11.10
C VAL A 35 -9.15 6.40 -11.98
N PRO A 36 -8.35 5.47 -11.41
CA PRO A 36 -7.63 4.47 -12.18
C PRO A 36 -8.53 3.69 -13.14
N GLY A 37 -8.03 3.46 -14.35
CA GLY A 37 -8.67 2.71 -15.42
C GLY A 37 -8.33 1.22 -15.38
N PHE A 38 -9.03 0.43 -16.21
CA PHE A 38 -8.73 -1.00 -16.37
C PHE A 38 -7.32 -1.19 -16.94
N GLY A 39 -6.53 -2.07 -16.32
CA GLY A 39 -5.13 -2.35 -16.67
C GLY A 39 -4.12 -1.40 -16.03
N ASP A 40 -4.56 -0.32 -15.38
CA ASP A 40 -3.67 0.53 -14.60
C ASP A 40 -3.10 -0.27 -13.42
N ARG A 41 -1.83 0.00 -13.08
CA ARG A 41 -1.12 -0.65 -11.98
C ARG A 41 -0.86 0.33 -10.86
N ILE A 42 -1.13 -0.11 -9.65
CA ILE A 42 -1.00 0.68 -8.44
C ILE A 42 0.04 -0.02 -7.57
N THR A 43 1.13 0.70 -7.31
CA THR A 43 2.26 0.21 -6.53
C THR A 43 2.13 0.70 -5.10
N LEU A 44 1.98 -0.24 -4.17
CA LEU A 44 1.86 0.04 -2.75
C LEU A 44 3.17 -0.38 -2.07
N THR A 45 3.91 0.61 -1.57
CA THR A 45 5.14 0.37 -0.82
C THR A 45 4.81 0.16 0.65
N ILE A 46 5.02 -1.06 1.14
CA ILE A 46 4.82 -1.42 2.54
C ILE A 46 6.19 -1.43 3.20
N HIS A 47 6.41 -0.49 4.12
CA HIS A 47 7.67 -0.38 4.84
C HIS A 47 8.02 -1.70 5.54
N ASP A 48 9.27 -2.14 5.40
CA ASP A 48 9.81 -3.41 5.93
C ASP A 48 9.19 -4.72 5.41
N VAL A 49 8.23 -4.66 4.48
CA VAL A 49 7.58 -5.85 3.87
C VAL A 49 7.85 -5.95 2.37
N GLY A 50 8.00 -4.83 1.66
CA GLY A 50 8.29 -4.78 0.22
C GLY A 50 7.30 -3.93 -0.56
N ILE A 51 7.18 -4.18 -1.86
CA ILE A 51 6.12 -3.60 -2.70
C ILE A 51 5.08 -4.66 -3.01
N SER A 52 3.81 -4.28 -2.92
CA SER A 52 2.71 -4.99 -3.54
C SER A 52 2.25 -4.21 -4.76
N ILE A 53 2.10 -4.89 -5.90
CA ILE A 53 1.56 -4.29 -7.12
C ILE A 53 0.16 -4.85 -7.30
N MET A 54 -0.80 -3.95 -7.49
CA MET A 54 -2.19 -4.29 -7.77
C MET A 54 -2.54 -3.83 -9.17
N GLU A 55 -3.19 -4.68 -9.95
CA GLU A 55 -3.75 -4.32 -11.25
C GLU A 55 -5.24 -4.05 -11.12
N VAL A 56 -5.70 -2.96 -11.71
CA VAL A 56 -7.13 -2.61 -11.77
C VAL A 56 -7.82 -3.48 -12.81
N VAL A 57 -8.71 -4.35 -12.37
CA VAL A 57 -9.46 -5.28 -13.23
C VAL A 57 -10.94 -4.91 -13.36
N GLY A 58 -11.39 -3.87 -12.66
CA GLY A 58 -12.75 -3.38 -12.79
C GLY A 58 -12.96 -2.06 -12.07
N ARG A 59 -14.07 -1.39 -12.40
CA ARG A 59 -14.51 -0.18 -11.72
C ARG A 59 -16.03 -0.08 -11.69
N HIS A 60 -16.57 0.41 -10.59
CA HIS A 60 -17.99 0.69 -10.43
C HIS A 60 -18.19 2.10 -9.89
N PHE A 61 -19.06 2.85 -10.56
CA PHE A 61 -19.62 4.08 -10.03
C PHE A 61 -20.95 3.74 -9.37
N VAL A 62 -21.03 3.95 -8.06
CA VAL A 62 -22.25 3.65 -7.30
C VAL A 62 -22.90 4.96 -6.88
N ARG A 63 -24.19 5.05 -7.18
CA ARG A 63 -25.08 6.11 -6.70
C ARG A 63 -26.19 5.44 -5.91
N HIS A 64 -26.29 5.76 -4.64
CA HIS A 64 -27.33 5.28 -3.76
C HIS A 64 -28.21 6.42 -3.31
N TYR A 65 -29.49 6.13 -3.21
CA TYR A 65 -30.50 7.05 -2.77
C TYR A 65 -31.31 6.36 -1.68
N ASP A 66 -31.35 6.97 -0.50
CA ASP A 66 -32.17 6.53 0.63
C ASP A 66 -33.45 7.38 0.66
N GLU A 67 -34.56 6.75 0.30
CA GLU A 67 -35.88 7.38 0.28
C GLU A 67 -36.37 7.81 1.66
N ALA A 68 -35.98 7.10 2.73
CA ALA A 68 -36.47 7.38 4.08
C ALA A 68 -35.82 8.64 4.67
N SER A 69 -34.54 8.87 4.35
CA SER A 69 -33.78 10.05 4.81
C SER A 69 -33.67 11.15 3.75
N ASP A 70 -34.16 10.90 2.53
CA ASP A 70 -34.06 11.82 1.39
C ASP A 70 -32.60 12.25 1.13
N SER A 71 -31.70 11.26 1.20
CA SER A 71 -30.26 11.45 1.08
C SER A 71 -29.69 10.66 -0.09
N GLU A 72 -28.64 11.23 -0.71
CA GLU A 72 -27.93 10.61 -1.81
C GLU A 72 -26.45 10.47 -1.46
N TRP A 73 -25.88 9.28 -1.67
CA TRP A 73 -24.44 9.06 -1.61
C TRP A 73 -23.90 8.53 -2.93
N ILE A 74 -22.69 8.97 -3.28
CA ILE A 74 -21.99 8.57 -4.49
C ILE A 74 -20.55 8.20 -4.13
N ALA A 75 -20.08 7.05 -4.62
CA ALA A 75 -18.68 6.65 -4.49
C ALA A 75 -18.17 5.85 -5.70
N TRP A 76 -16.84 5.82 -5.85
CA TRP A 76 -16.15 4.94 -6.78
C TRP A 76 -15.58 3.72 -6.05
N PHE A 77 -15.78 2.55 -6.66
CA PHE A 77 -15.20 1.29 -6.22
C PHE A 77 -14.32 0.74 -7.33
N ILE A 78 -13.05 0.49 -7.01
CA ILE A 78 -12.04 -0.03 -7.93
C ILE A 78 -11.76 -1.46 -7.54
N ILE A 79 -11.96 -2.37 -8.49
CA ILE A 79 -11.67 -3.78 -8.28
C ILE A 79 -10.22 -4.01 -8.69
N VAL A 80 -9.44 -4.50 -7.75
CA VAL A 80 -8.01 -4.77 -7.92
C VAL A 80 -7.71 -6.26 -7.75
N GLN A 81 -6.59 -6.70 -8.32
CA GLN A 81 -5.99 -8.00 -8.06
C GLN A 81 -4.50 -7.81 -7.77
N VAL A 82 -3.96 -8.52 -6.79
CA VAL A 82 -2.51 -8.53 -6.57
C VAL A 82 -1.83 -9.24 -7.74
N VAL A 83 -0.77 -8.62 -8.28
CA VAL A 83 0.05 -9.20 -9.34
C VAL A 83 1.49 -9.34 -8.85
N ASP A 84 2.05 -10.52 -9.03
CA ASP A 84 3.47 -10.78 -8.80
C ASP A 84 4.23 -10.52 -10.11
N LEU A 85 5.19 -9.60 -10.07
CA LEU A 85 5.94 -9.19 -11.24
C LEU A 85 7.44 -9.33 -10.96
N PRO A 86 8.22 -9.96 -11.87
CA PRO A 86 9.67 -10.07 -11.70
C PRO A 86 10.39 -8.73 -11.55
N GLU A 87 9.81 -7.63 -12.04
CA GLU A 87 10.34 -6.27 -11.94
C GLU A 87 9.98 -5.56 -10.62
N ALA A 88 9.14 -6.16 -9.77
CA ALA A 88 8.68 -5.54 -8.53
C ALA A 88 9.83 -5.27 -7.55
N ASP A 89 10.80 -6.19 -7.47
CA ASP A 89 12.00 -6.04 -6.63
C ASP A 89 12.90 -4.89 -7.12
N ASP A 90 13.10 -4.79 -8.44
CA ASP A 90 13.89 -3.69 -9.04
C ASP A 90 13.20 -2.34 -8.81
N LEU A 91 11.87 -2.28 -8.99
CA LEU A 91 11.08 -1.10 -8.69
C LEU A 91 11.16 -0.73 -7.20
N PHE A 92 11.14 -1.71 -6.29
CA PHE A 92 11.31 -1.49 -4.87
C PHE A 92 12.67 -0.88 -4.53
N ASP A 93 13.75 -1.41 -5.10
CA ASP A 93 15.09 -0.91 -4.88
C ASP A 93 15.23 0.55 -5.37
N VAL A 94 14.73 0.86 -6.55
CA VAL A 94 14.74 2.22 -7.11
C VAL A 94 13.90 3.19 -6.28
N VAL A 95 12.69 2.80 -5.87
CA VAL A 95 11.83 3.63 -5.01
C VAL A 95 12.52 3.84 -3.66
N ASN A 96 13.04 2.79 -3.04
CA ASN A 96 13.69 2.89 -1.74
C ASN A 96 14.93 3.80 -1.82
N GLU A 97 15.77 3.67 -2.84
CA GLU A 97 16.94 4.54 -3.03
C GLU A 97 16.56 6.03 -3.10
N ASN A 98 15.52 6.37 -3.85
CA ASN A 98 15.11 7.76 -4.07
C ASN A 98 14.29 8.36 -2.91
N TYR A 99 13.54 7.53 -2.18
CA TYR A 99 12.59 7.99 -1.15
C TYR A 99 13.01 7.62 0.29
N ARG A 100 14.19 7.00 0.49
CA ARG A 100 14.81 6.68 1.80
C ARG A 100 14.75 7.80 2.84
N GLN A 101 14.77 9.06 2.40
CA GLN A 101 14.72 10.23 3.29
C GLN A 101 13.30 10.57 3.79
N TYR A 102 12.25 10.13 3.08
CA TYR A 102 10.84 10.39 3.39
C TYR A 102 10.17 9.23 4.14
N ILE A 103 10.73 8.02 4.10
CA ILE A 103 10.28 6.85 4.88
C ILE A 103 10.81 6.91 6.34
N LYS A 104 11.14 8.09 6.86
CA LYS A 104 11.79 8.21 8.18
C LYS A 104 10.81 8.14 9.35
N GLY A 105 10.63 6.91 9.85
CA GLY A 105 10.44 6.55 11.27
C GLY A 105 11.67 5.93 11.93
N TRP A 106 12.87 6.11 11.35
CA TRP A 106 14.15 5.52 11.77
C TRP A 106 15.02 6.55 12.52
N PRO A 107 15.81 6.18 13.56
CA PRO A 107 16.68 5.00 13.62
C PRO A 107 16.14 3.82 14.44
N PRO A 108 16.70 2.59 14.28
CA PRO A 108 16.46 1.48 15.18
C PRO A 108 17.43 1.62 16.35
N PRO A 109 17.07 1.08 17.50
CA PRO A 109 18.05 0.79 18.52
C PRO A 109 19.01 -0.30 17.99
N ASN A 110 20.26 0.10 17.74
CA ASN A 110 21.50 -0.69 17.76
C ASN A 110 21.38 -2.22 17.60
N HIS A 111 21.66 -2.71 16.40
CA HIS A 111 22.36 -4.00 16.24
C HIS A 111 23.79 -3.74 15.79
N THR A 112 24.61 -3.19 16.69
CA THR A 112 26.06 -3.36 16.59
C THR A 112 26.37 -4.85 16.64
N LYS A 113 26.75 -5.39 15.49
CA LYS A 113 27.39 -6.69 15.32
C LYS A 113 28.55 -6.80 16.33
N THR A 114 28.40 -7.60 17.36
CA THR A 114 29.55 -8.01 18.20
C THR A 114 30.32 -9.07 17.39
N PRO A 115 31.57 -8.81 16.96
CA PRO A 115 32.37 -9.84 16.31
C PRO A 115 32.76 -10.93 17.32
N PRO A 116 32.85 -12.20 16.91
CA PRO A 116 33.27 -13.28 17.80
C PRO A 116 34.74 -13.08 18.20
N ARG A 117 34.99 -12.96 19.51
CA ARG A 117 36.32 -12.79 20.09
C ARG A 117 37.11 -14.11 19.94
N LYS A 118 38.12 -14.13 19.05
CA LYS A 118 39.13 -15.21 18.98
C LYS A 118 40.00 -15.23 20.25
N ALA A 119 40.45 -16.44 20.58
CA ALA A 119 40.97 -16.87 21.88
C ALA A 119 42.44 -16.50 22.20
N ALA A 120 42.69 -16.41 23.52
CA ALA A 120 43.87 -16.78 24.32
C ALA A 120 45.32 -16.53 23.81
N ASN A 121 46.15 -15.88 24.66
CA ASN A 121 47.28 -16.53 25.35
C ASN A 121 48.12 -15.58 26.27
N LYS A 122 48.37 -16.07 27.49
CA LYS A 122 49.57 -16.01 28.37
C LYS A 122 50.34 -14.67 28.60
N GLN A 123 50.24 -14.15 29.86
CA GLN A 123 51.29 -13.89 30.90
C GLN A 123 52.78 -13.69 30.49
N PRO A 124 53.70 -13.04 31.29
CA PRO A 124 53.58 -12.67 32.72
C PRO A 124 54.31 -11.36 33.19
N THR A 125 54.24 -11.14 34.53
CA THR A 125 55.10 -10.41 35.51
C THR A 125 55.92 -9.17 35.13
N ILE A 126 55.87 -8.12 35.98
CA ILE A 126 56.83 -7.89 37.10
C ILE A 126 56.04 -7.40 38.32
#